data_AF-A0A8C0HT13-F1
#
_entry.id   AF-A0A8C0HT13-F1
#
_cell.length_a   1.000
_cell.length_b   1.000
_cell.length_c   1.000
_cell.angle_alpha   90.00
_cell.angle_beta   90.00
_cell.angle_gamma   90.00
#
_symmetry.space_group_name_H-M   'P 1'
#
loop_
_entity.id
_entity.type
_entity.pdbx_description
1 polymer ?
#
loop_
_entity_poly.entity_id
_entity_poly.type
_entity_poly.pdbx_seq_one_letter_code
_entity_poly.pdbx_strand_id
1 'polypeptide(L)'
;TNAVEADGGPPLTLESLPTNPLLLILSFLDYRDLINCCYISQRLSQLSSHDPLWRRHCKTYWLIPEEEKTQKTQYILTIMLLLQRPGMISRNIWKPDVQVVFSLKESTEEEDLDAAEAQMGCKVPDDYRCYYHIHNGQKLVVPGLLGSMVLSNHYLSEDLLDIYTAAGRFQQRQGLKYFLPLTFCIHNGLSWYIAVEGGPSISYLTTKCPDQMARSPAATNMFIIGATFTDWFTSYVNNIVSGGFPIIRDQIFRYVYDPECVAMTGDITVSVSTSFLQELSSVHPPHYFFTYRIRTEMSKDALPEKACQLDSRYWRITNAKGDEEEVQGPGVVGKFPIISPGWGVYSSIGNGS
;
A
#
# COMPACT_ATOMS: atom_id res chain seq x y z
N THR A 1 8.34 -38.64 -65.16
CA THR A 1 9.37 -38.39 -64.13
C THR A 1 8.77 -37.41 -63.14
N ASN A 2 8.55 -37.89 -61.91
CA ASN A 2 7.61 -37.33 -60.93
C ASN A 2 8.04 -35.94 -60.42
N ALA A 3 7.13 -34.97 -60.52
CA ALA A 3 7.14 -33.75 -59.73
C ALA A 3 6.48 -34.06 -58.38
N VAL A 4 7.21 -33.83 -57.29
CA VAL A 4 6.71 -34.00 -55.92
C VAL A 4 5.98 -32.72 -55.53
N GLU A 5 4.67 -32.84 -55.29
CA GLU A 5 3.84 -31.79 -54.69
C GLU A 5 4.36 -31.46 -53.28
N ALA A 6 4.66 -30.19 -53.04
CA ALA A 6 4.95 -29.66 -51.71
C ALA A 6 3.62 -29.42 -51.00
N ASP A 7 3.34 -30.28 -50.02
CA ASP A 7 2.14 -30.28 -49.20
C ASP A 7 1.97 -28.94 -48.44
N GLY A 8 0.85 -28.27 -48.69
CA GLY A 8 0.48 -26.99 -48.09
C GLY A 8 -0.16 -27.17 -46.73
N GLY A 9 0.67 -27.36 -45.70
CA GLY A 9 0.22 -27.38 -44.31
C GLY A 9 -0.37 -26.03 -43.85
N PRO A 10 -1.26 -26.02 -42.83
CA PRO A 10 -1.84 -24.80 -42.30
C PRO A 10 -0.76 -23.82 -41.78
N PRO A 11 -1.02 -22.50 -41.79
CA PRO A 11 -0.04 -21.51 -41.34
C PRO A 11 0.36 -21.77 -39.88
N LEU A 12 1.67 -21.83 -39.63
CA LEU A 12 2.22 -22.00 -38.28
C LEU A 12 1.82 -20.81 -37.42
N THR A 13 0.92 -21.04 -36.46
CA THR A 13 0.50 -20.06 -35.45
C THR A 13 1.24 -20.33 -34.14
N LEU A 14 1.39 -19.30 -33.30
CA LEU A 14 2.03 -19.42 -31.99
C LEU A 14 1.40 -20.52 -31.11
N GLU A 15 0.10 -20.77 -31.29
CA GLU A 15 -0.64 -21.84 -30.58
C GLU A 15 -0.30 -23.25 -31.08
N SER A 16 0.09 -23.39 -32.35
CA SER A 16 0.46 -24.67 -32.98
C SER A 16 1.90 -25.10 -32.70
N LEU A 17 2.71 -24.23 -32.09
CA LEU A 17 4.12 -24.50 -31.82
C LEU A 17 4.32 -25.43 -30.61
N PRO A 18 5.28 -26.37 -30.68
CA PRO A 18 5.56 -27.28 -29.56
C PRO A 18 6.04 -26.52 -28.31
N THR A 19 5.63 -27.01 -27.13
CA THR A 19 5.94 -26.41 -25.82
C THR A 19 7.45 -26.36 -25.52
N ASN A 20 8.19 -27.46 -25.77
CA ASN A 20 9.60 -27.58 -25.35
C ASN A 20 10.54 -26.55 -26.02
N PRO A 21 10.49 -26.31 -27.34
CA PRO A 21 11.27 -25.26 -27.98
C PRO A 21 10.94 -23.86 -27.46
N LEU A 22 9.66 -23.57 -27.19
CA LEU A 22 9.24 -22.27 -26.67
C LEU A 22 9.75 -22.04 -25.24
N LEU A 23 9.68 -23.05 -24.37
CA LEU A 23 10.27 -22.98 -23.04
C LEU A 23 11.79 -22.77 -23.09
N LEU A 24 12.48 -23.42 -24.03
CA LEU A 24 13.91 -23.19 -24.23
C LEU A 24 14.19 -21.73 -24.63
N ILE A 25 13.41 -21.16 -25.55
CA ILE A 25 13.55 -19.75 -25.97
C ILE A 25 13.29 -18.81 -24.79
N LEU A 26 12.19 -19.01 -24.05
CA LEU A 26 11.84 -18.18 -22.89
C LEU A 26 12.89 -18.27 -21.77
N SER A 27 13.65 -19.37 -21.67
CA SER A 27 14.70 -19.53 -20.66
C SER A 27 15.89 -18.59 -20.83
N PHE A 28 16.02 -17.94 -22.00
CA PHE A 28 17.05 -16.93 -22.27
C PHE A 28 16.60 -15.51 -21.92
N LEU A 29 15.32 -15.29 -21.61
CA LEU A 29 14.79 -13.98 -21.24
C LEU A 29 15.13 -13.60 -19.80
N ASP A 30 15.27 -12.30 -19.56
CA ASP A 30 15.38 -11.76 -18.21
C ASP A 30 14.02 -11.70 -17.51
N TYR A 31 14.02 -11.35 -16.21
CA TYR A 31 12.81 -11.30 -15.39
C TYR A 31 11.73 -10.37 -15.98
N ARG A 32 12.13 -9.20 -16.48
CA ARG A 32 11.20 -8.16 -16.94
C ARG A 32 10.57 -8.56 -18.27
N ASP A 33 11.37 -9.11 -19.17
CA ASP A 33 10.91 -9.57 -20.47
C ASP A 33 10.02 -10.81 -20.36
N LEU A 34 10.32 -11.73 -19.43
CA LEU A 34 9.50 -12.91 -19.17
C LEU A 34 8.10 -12.54 -18.64
N ILE A 35 8.01 -11.51 -17.78
CA ILE A 35 6.73 -10.97 -17.29
C ILE A 35 5.95 -10.27 -18.40
N ASN A 36 6.63 -9.49 -19.25
CA ASN A 36 5.96 -8.83 -20.37
C ASN A 36 5.35 -9.85 -21.33
N CYS A 37 5.99 -11.00 -21.57
CA CYS A 37 5.43 -12.09 -22.36
C CYS A 37 4.09 -12.63 -21.80
N CYS A 38 3.85 -12.55 -20.49
CA CYS A 38 2.60 -12.99 -19.88
C CYS A 38 1.38 -12.15 -20.31
N TYR A 39 1.59 -10.92 -20.75
CA TYR A 39 0.52 -10.00 -21.15
C TYR A 39 0.26 -9.97 -22.66
N ILE A 40 1.10 -10.65 -23.45
CA ILE A 40 1.05 -10.59 -24.92
C ILE A 40 0.08 -11.63 -25.50
N SER A 41 0.03 -12.84 -24.95
CA SER A 41 -0.92 -13.87 -25.39
C SER A 41 -1.18 -14.91 -24.31
N GLN A 42 -2.34 -15.58 -24.37
CA GLN A 42 -2.70 -16.64 -23.42
C GLN A 42 -1.72 -17.82 -23.46
N ARG A 43 -1.21 -18.18 -24.65
CA ARG A 43 -0.23 -19.25 -24.82
C ARG A 43 1.12 -18.91 -24.18
N LEU A 44 1.60 -17.67 -24.34
CA LEU A 44 2.84 -17.21 -23.68
C LEU A 44 2.65 -17.06 -22.18
N SER A 45 1.48 -16.62 -21.71
CA SER A 45 1.14 -16.59 -20.29
C SER A 45 1.24 -17.97 -19.63
N GLN A 46 0.69 -19.01 -20.28
CA GLN A 46 0.80 -20.39 -19.82
C GLN A 46 2.24 -20.89 -19.82
N LEU A 47 3.01 -20.58 -20.86
CA LEU A 47 4.40 -21.02 -20.98
C LEU A 47 5.34 -20.30 -20.01
N SER A 48 5.18 -18.98 -19.84
CA SER A 48 5.94 -18.17 -18.88
C SER A 48 5.66 -18.55 -17.43
N SER A 49 4.56 -19.24 -17.15
CA SER A 49 4.23 -19.75 -15.81
C SER A 49 4.93 -21.08 -15.47
N HIS A 50 5.71 -21.68 -16.38
CA HIS A 50 6.41 -22.93 -16.13
C HIS A 50 7.65 -22.75 -15.22
N ASP A 51 7.66 -23.53 -14.15
CA ASP A 51 8.71 -23.70 -13.15
C ASP A 51 10.17 -23.63 -13.64
N PRO A 52 10.61 -24.35 -14.71
CA PRO A 52 12.01 -24.34 -15.13
C PRO A 52 12.53 -22.97 -15.57
N LEU A 53 11.66 -22.05 -15.99
CA LEU A 53 12.04 -20.69 -16.42
C LEU A 53 12.45 -19.81 -15.25
N TRP A 54 11.81 -19.99 -14.10
CA TRP A 54 12.06 -19.21 -12.88
C TRP A 54 13.23 -19.77 -12.06
N ARG A 55 13.61 -21.03 -12.30
CA ARG A 55 14.75 -21.71 -11.64
C ARG A 55 16.08 -20.98 -11.76
N ARG A 56 16.33 -20.29 -12.88
CA ARG A 56 17.56 -19.50 -13.07
C ARG A 56 17.54 -18.17 -12.29
N HIS A 57 16.35 -17.61 -12.10
CA HIS A 57 16.12 -16.37 -11.35
C HIS A 57 16.07 -16.60 -9.83
N CYS A 58 15.77 -17.84 -9.40
CA CYS A 58 15.68 -18.23 -7.98
C CYS A 58 16.80 -19.20 -7.57
N LYS A 59 17.96 -18.68 -7.16
CA LYS A 59 19.18 -19.50 -6.91
C LYS A 59 19.24 -20.28 -5.57
N THR A 60 18.21 -20.27 -4.70
CA THR A 60 18.43 -20.73 -3.31
C THR A 60 17.41 -21.73 -2.72
N TYR A 61 16.23 -22.00 -3.32
CA TYR A 61 15.15 -22.69 -2.57
C TYR A 61 14.35 -23.78 -3.31
N TRP A 62 14.94 -24.49 -4.28
CA TRP A 62 14.21 -25.51 -5.07
C TRP A 62 14.02 -26.90 -4.42
N LEU A 63 14.10 -27.04 -3.09
CA LEU A 63 14.03 -28.35 -2.39
C LEU A 63 12.90 -28.41 -1.34
N ILE A 64 11.65 -28.15 -1.73
CA ILE A 64 10.47 -28.44 -0.89
C ILE A 64 9.41 -29.12 -1.78
N PRO A 65 8.75 -30.22 -1.34
CA PRO A 65 7.75 -30.95 -2.12
C PRO A 65 6.48 -30.13 -2.47
N GLU A 66 5.81 -30.54 -3.54
CA GLU A 66 4.68 -29.86 -4.22
C GLU A 66 3.42 -29.64 -3.38
N GLU A 67 3.19 -30.45 -2.36
CA GLU A 67 1.95 -30.40 -1.56
C GLU A 67 1.92 -29.24 -0.55
N GLU A 68 3.07 -28.61 -0.24
CA GLU A 68 3.19 -27.52 0.75
C GLU A 68 3.33 -26.10 0.13
N LYS A 69 3.28 -25.97 -1.20
CA LYS A 69 3.79 -24.76 -1.87
C LYS A 69 2.76 -23.73 -2.34
N THR A 70 1.48 -24.03 -2.39
CA THR A 70 0.64 -23.39 -3.41
C THR A 70 0.09 -21.99 -3.13
N GLN A 71 0.26 -21.39 -1.93
CA GLN A 71 -0.04 -19.95 -1.75
C GLN A 71 0.38 -19.40 -0.38
N LYS A 72 0.28 -20.21 0.68
CA LYS A 72 0.69 -19.85 2.06
C LYS A 72 2.17 -19.48 2.13
N THR A 73 3.05 -20.21 1.47
CA THR A 73 4.50 -20.08 1.66
C THR A 73 5.06 -18.82 1.02
N GLN A 74 4.56 -18.29 -0.09
CA GLN A 74 5.11 -17.04 -0.65
C GLN A 74 4.71 -15.81 0.19
N TYR A 75 3.51 -15.84 0.76
CA TYR A 75 2.98 -14.82 1.66
C TYR A 75 3.59 -14.90 3.06
N ILE A 76 3.64 -16.10 3.66
CA ILE A 76 4.34 -16.39 4.92
C ILE A 76 5.83 -16.13 4.77
N LEU A 77 6.48 -16.51 3.67
CA LEU A 77 7.91 -16.23 3.47
C LEU A 77 8.13 -14.74 3.26
N THR A 78 7.25 -13.98 2.60
CA THR A 78 7.41 -12.52 2.49
C THR A 78 7.24 -11.84 3.85
N ILE A 79 6.20 -12.19 4.61
CA ILE A 79 5.95 -11.66 5.96
C ILE A 79 7.00 -12.16 6.98
N MET A 80 7.41 -13.43 6.95
CA MET A 80 8.50 -13.98 7.79
C MET A 80 9.87 -13.45 7.36
N LEU A 81 10.14 -13.19 6.09
CA LEU A 81 11.39 -12.55 5.65
C LEU A 81 11.45 -11.08 6.07
N LEU A 82 10.31 -10.40 6.15
CA LEU A 82 10.16 -9.04 6.68
C LEU A 82 10.24 -9.01 8.22
N LEU A 83 9.70 -10.02 8.91
CA LEU A 83 9.64 -10.09 10.38
C LEU A 83 10.83 -10.83 11.03
N GLN A 84 11.55 -11.72 10.33
CA GLN A 84 12.59 -12.62 10.88
C GLN A 84 13.97 -12.52 10.20
N ARG A 85 14.29 -11.52 9.37
CA ARG A 85 15.68 -11.30 8.89
C ARG A 85 16.43 -10.25 9.73
N PRO A 86 17.15 -10.65 10.80
CA PRO A 86 18.19 -9.80 11.38
C PRO A 86 19.36 -9.72 10.40
N GLY A 87 19.35 -8.71 9.51
CA GLY A 87 20.54 -8.39 8.70
C GLY A 87 20.32 -7.86 7.29
N MET A 88 19.11 -7.91 6.72
CA MET A 88 18.83 -7.29 5.40
C MET A 88 18.07 -5.97 5.49
N ILE A 89 17.60 -5.63 6.68
CA ILE A 89 17.25 -4.27 7.05
C ILE A 89 18.59 -3.62 7.40
N SER A 90 19.03 -2.63 6.61
CA SER A 90 20.12 -1.76 7.04
C SER A 90 19.82 -1.36 8.49
N ARG A 91 20.84 -1.42 9.36
CA ARG A 91 20.81 -1.37 10.85
C ARG A 91 19.95 -0.27 11.53
N ASN A 92 19.07 0.44 10.83
CA ASN A 92 18.38 1.65 11.24
C ASN A 92 16.83 1.63 11.15
N ILE A 93 16.14 0.62 10.60
CA ILE A 93 14.66 0.71 10.40
C ILE A 93 13.84 -0.30 11.21
N TRP A 94 14.37 -1.50 11.48
CA TRP A 94 13.76 -2.46 12.40
C TRP A 94 14.70 -2.66 13.59
N LYS A 95 14.91 -1.58 14.35
CA LYS A 95 15.36 -1.78 15.72
C LYS A 95 14.23 -2.49 16.47
N PRO A 96 14.53 -3.40 17.41
CA PRO A 96 13.58 -3.95 18.40
C PRO A 96 12.83 -2.90 19.25
N ASP A 97 12.87 -1.62 18.87
CA ASP A 97 12.33 -0.47 19.59
C ASP A 97 11.08 0.14 18.90
N VAL A 98 10.71 -0.30 17.68
CA VAL A 98 9.42 0.08 17.09
C VAL A 98 8.32 -0.71 17.81
N GLN A 99 7.77 -0.13 18.88
CA GLN A 99 6.75 -0.72 19.77
C GLN A 99 5.59 -1.39 19.02
N VAL A 100 5.30 -0.91 17.82
CA VAL A 100 4.16 -1.32 17.01
C VAL A 100 4.21 -2.81 16.60
N VAL A 101 5.40 -3.39 16.39
CA VAL A 101 5.51 -4.82 16.03
C VAL A 101 5.11 -5.72 17.20
N PHE A 102 5.42 -5.31 18.44
CA PHE A 102 5.05 -6.03 19.67
C PHE A 102 3.56 -5.97 19.99
N SER A 103 2.80 -5.15 19.26
CA SER A 103 1.36 -5.08 19.42
C SER A 103 0.63 -6.13 18.59
N LEU A 104 1.30 -6.83 17.65
CA LEU A 104 0.70 -7.94 16.93
C LEU A 104 0.25 -9.05 17.90
N LYS A 105 -0.94 -9.60 17.66
CA LYS A 105 -1.47 -10.73 18.41
C LYS A 105 -0.89 -12.04 17.85
N GLU A 106 -0.94 -13.09 18.67
CA GLU A 106 -0.56 -14.44 18.26
C GLU A 106 -1.50 -14.96 17.17
N SER A 107 -1.11 -16.07 16.55
CA SER A 107 -1.87 -16.74 15.49
C SER A 107 -3.28 -17.15 15.94
N THR A 108 -4.17 -17.30 14.97
CA THR A 108 -5.50 -17.88 15.15
C THR A 108 -5.53 -19.31 14.61
N GLU A 109 -6.17 -20.22 15.35
CA GLU A 109 -6.40 -21.58 14.90
C GLU A 109 -7.51 -21.65 13.84
N GLU A 110 -7.51 -22.71 13.03
CA GLU A 110 -8.50 -22.90 11.95
C GLU A 110 -9.94 -22.97 12.51
N GLU A 111 -10.13 -23.65 13.63
CA GLU A 111 -11.44 -23.82 14.28
C GLU A 111 -12.05 -22.49 14.72
N ASP A 112 -11.22 -21.57 15.23
CA ASP A 112 -11.64 -20.23 15.64
C ASP A 112 -12.05 -19.37 14.44
N LEU A 113 -11.33 -19.49 13.32
CA LEU A 113 -11.66 -18.81 12.07
C LEU A 113 -12.95 -19.35 11.46
N ASP A 114 -13.13 -20.67 11.46
CA ASP A 114 -14.35 -21.32 10.99
C ASP A 114 -15.57 -20.92 11.85
N ALA A 115 -15.39 -20.84 13.17
CA ALA A 115 -16.43 -20.37 14.09
C ALA A 115 -16.82 -18.91 13.80
N ALA A 116 -15.83 -18.04 13.56
CA ALA A 116 -16.09 -16.65 13.21
C ALA A 116 -16.81 -16.53 11.85
N GLU A 117 -16.40 -17.28 10.83
CA GLU A 117 -17.06 -17.30 9.51
C GLU A 117 -18.48 -17.86 9.58
N ALA A 118 -18.70 -18.90 10.38
CA ALA A 118 -20.03 -19.44 10.64
C ALA A 118 -20.93 -18.41 11.34
N GLN A 119 -20.40 -17.64 12.29
CA GLN A 119 -21.11 -16.54 12.94
C GLN A 119 -21.45 -15.42 11.94
N MET A 120 -20.53 -15.07 11.05
CA MET A 120 -20.73 -14.03 10.04
C MET A 120 -21.66 -14.49 8.89
N GLY A 121 -21.74 -15.80 8.64
CA GLY A 121 -22.45 -16.37 7.50
C GLY A 121 -21.76 -16.09 6.16
N CYS A 122 -20.44 -15.83 6.18
CA CYS A 122 -19.62 -15.59 4.98
C CYS A 122 -18.16 -15.97 5.25
N LYS A 123 -17.43 -16.31 4.17
CA LYS A 123 -16.00 -16.59 4.24
C LYS A 123 -15.16 -15.34 4.07
N VAL A 124 -14.06 -15.30 4.79
CA VAL A 124 -12.99 -14.30 4.62
C VAL A 124 -12.14 -14.72 3.42
N PRO A 125 -11.64 -13.76 2.60
CA PRO A 125 -10.71 -14.07 1.52
C PRO A 125 -9.49 -14.88 2.01
N ASP A 126 -9.08 -15.89 1.23
CA ASP A 126 -8.01 -16.83 1.61
C ASP A 126 -6.70 -16.13 1.98
N ASP A 127 -6.38 -15.04 1.29
CA ASP A 127 -5.17 -14.26 1.51
C ASP A 127 -5.19 -13.51 2.86
N TYR A 128 -6.37 -13.01 3.26
CA TYR A 128 -6.57 -12.42 4.58
C TYR A 128 -6.75 -13.49 5.68
N ARG A 129 -7.31 -14.65 5.37
CA ARG A 129 -7.33 -15.81 6.27
C ARG A 129 -5.90 -16.24 6.63
N CYS A 130 -4.99 -16.26 5.65
CA CYS A 130 -3.57 -16.51 5.87
C CYS A 130 -2.94 -15.50 6.85
N TYR A 131 -3.34 -14.23 6.82
CA TYR A 131 -2.87 -13.25 7.78
C TYR A 131 -3.24 -13.64 9.21
N TYR A 132 -4.48 -14.03 9.47
CA TYR A 132 -4.94 -14.42 10.80
C TYR A 132 -4.23 -15.65 11.38
N HIS A 133 -3.79 -16.58 10.53
CA HIS A 133 -2.94 -17.70 10.94
C HIS A 133 -1.54 -17.30 11.35
N ILE A 134 -1.03 -16.17 10.89
CA ILE A 134 0.29 -15.67 11.28
C ILE A 134 0.13 -14.75 12.50
N HIS A 135 -0.80 -13.80 12.41
CA HIS A 135 -1.10 -12.80 13.44
C HIS A 135 -2.59 -12.51 13.47
N ASN A 136 -3.23 -12.66 14.63
CA ASN A 136 -4.65 -12.34 14.80
C ASN A 136 -4.91 -10.83 14.95
N GLY A 137 -4.47 -10.02 13.99
CA GLY A 137 -4.54 -8.56 14.10
C GLY A 137 -3.62 -8.01 15.19
N GLN A 138 -4.04 -6.93 15.82
CA GLN A 138 -3.24 -6.12 16.72
C GLN A 138 -3.95 -5.87 18.05
N LYS A 139 -3.20 -5.75 19.14
CA LYS A 139 -3.65 -5.08 20.36
C LYS A 139 -3.88 -3.62 20.00
N LEU A 140 -5.04 -3.09 20.33
CA LEU A 140 -5.37 -1.68 20.08
C LEU A 140 -4.40 -0.78 20.86
N VAL A 141 -3.47 -0.16 20.14
CA VAL A 141 -2.41 0.69 20.70
C VAL A 141 -2.24 1.94 19.85
N VAL A 142 -1.59 2.97 20.40
CA VAL A 142 -1.27 4.18 19.65
C VAL A 142 0.23 4.43 19.76
N PRO A 143 0.99 4.43 18.65
CA PRO A 143 0.54 4.31 17.27
C PRO A 143 0.25 2.86 16.82
N GLY A 144 -0.72 2.68 15.92
CA GLY A 144 -1.07 1.40 15.28
C GLY A 144 -0.15 1.00 14.12
N LEU A 145 -0.26 -0.26 13.66
CA LEU A 145 0.61 -0.85 12.62
C LEU A 145 0.59 -0.12 11.30
N LEU A 146 -0.56 0.44 10.91
CA LEU A 146 -0.73 1.13 9.64
C LEU A 146 -0.30 2.60 9.68
N GLY A 147 0.40 2.97 10.76
CA GLY A 147 0.95 4.28 10.97
C GLY A 147 -0.05 5.27 11.52
N SER A 148 0.47 6.46 11.78
CA SER A 148 -0.28 7.59 12.30
C SER A 148 -0.22 8.77 11.37
N MET A 149 -1.19 9.66 11.52
CA MET A 149 -1.16 10.96 10.91
C MET A 149 -1.69 11.98 11.90
N VAL A 150 -1.01 13.14 11.95
CA VAL A 150 -1.41 14.26 12.79
C VAL A 150 -1.57 15.50 11.92
N LEU A 151 -2.76 16.08 11.97
CA LEU A 151 -3.07 17.46 11.59
C LEU A 151 -3.52 18.22 12.82
N SER A 152 -3.59 19.55 12.73
CA SER A 152 -3.91 20.44 13.85
C SER A 152 -5.08 19.98 14.71
N ASN A 153 -6.15 19.45 14.10
CA ASN A 153 -7.35 18.97 14.79
C ASN A 153 -7.76 17.52 14.40
N HIS A 154 -6.86 16.76 13.77
CA HIS A 154 -7.20 15.42 13.26
C HIS A 154 -6.04 14.47 13.51
N TYR A 155 -6.32 13.37 14.21
CA TYR A 155 -5.33 12.33 14.50
C TYR A 155 -5.87 10.99 14.02
N LEU A 156 -5.11 10.33 13.15
CA LEU A 156 -5.35 8.96 12.74
C LEU A 156 -4.27 8.06 13.31
N SER A 157 -4.67 6.90 13.78
CA SER A 157 -3.78 5.77 14.03
C SER A 157 -4.59 4.51 13.83
N GLU A 158 -4.23 3.73 12.82
CA GLU A 158 -5.04 2.60 12.35
C GLU A 158 -4.44 1.29 12.87
N ASP A 159 -5.20 0.57 13.69
CA ASP A 159 -4.87 -0.77 14.17
C ASP A 159 -5.56 -1.85 13.33
N LEU A 160 -4.88 -2.96 13.06
CA LEU A 160 -5.52 -4.13 12.45
C LEU A 160 -6.37 -4.87 13.48
N LEU A 161 -7.61 -5.19 13.12
CA LEU A 161 -8.53 -5.89 14.00
C LEU A 161 -8.24 -7.39 14.04
N ASP A 162 -8.45 -7.99 15.22
CA ASP A 162 -8.58 -9.45 15.34
C ASP A 162 -9.92 -9.92 14.78
N ILE A 163 -9.98 -11.20 14.39
CA ILE A 163 -11.13 -11.78 13.70
C ILE A 163 -12.41 -11.71 14.56
N TYR A 164 -12.30 -11.94 15.87
CA TYR A 164 -13.46 -11.94 16.76
C TYR A 164 -14.07 -10.54 16.91
N THR A 165 -13.21 -9.52 17.06
CA THR A 165 -13.66 -8.12 17.10
C THR A 165 -14.23 -7.68 15.76
N ALA A 166 -13.63 -8.13 14.65
CA ALA A 166 -14.13 -7.84 13.31
C ALA A 166 -15.50 -8.48 13.05
N ALA A 167 -15.65 -9.78 13.38
CA ALA A 167 -16.87 -10.55 13.26
C ALA A 167 -17.99 -10.03 14.18
N GLY A 168 -17.67 -9.67 15.42
CA GLY A 168 -18.64 -9.12 16.38
C GLY A 168 -19.26 -7.79 15.93
N ARG A 169 -18.58 -7.05 15.05
CA ARG A 169 -19.06 -5.79 14.45
C ARG A 169 -19.59 -5.96 13.02
N PHE A 170 -19.54 -7.17 12.46
CA PHE A 170 -19.96 -7.48 11.10
C PHE A 170 -21.46 -7.28 10.91
N GLN A 171 -21.86 -6.71 9.76
CA GLN A 171 -23.26 -6.49 9.35
C GLN A 171 -24.17 -5.67 10.29
N GLN A 172 -23.70 -5.18 11.44
CA GLN A 172 -24.51 -4.36 12.35
C GLN A 172 -24.88 -2.98 11.78
N ARG A 173 -24.25 -2.57 10.67
CA ARG A 173 -24.44 -1.24 10.06
C ARG A 173 -25.10 -1.38 8.69
N GLN A 174 -26.21 -0.67 8.53
CA GLN A 174 -26.93 -0.54 7.26
C GLN A 174 -25.96 -0.03 6.16
N GLY A 175 -25.94 -0.69 4.99
CA GLY A 175 -25.03 -0.35 3.89
C GLY A 175 -23.66 -1.04 3.88
N LEU A 176 -23.30 -1.82 4.92
CA LEU A 176 -22.05 -2.59 4.99
C LEU A 176 -22.29 -4.11 4.95
N LYS A 177 -23.37 -4.55 4.31
CA LYS A 177 -23.60 -5.99 4.13
C LYS A 177 -22.45 -6.55 3.28
N TYR A 178 -21.79 -7.62 3.75
CA TYR A 178 -20.61 -8.24 3.13
C TYR A 178 -19.32 -7.41 3.18
N PHE A 179 -19.20 -6.49 4.13
CA PHE A 179 -17.95 -5.79 4.42
C PHE A 179 -17.49 -6.09 5.85
N LEU A 180 -16.33 -6.71 5.97
CA LEU A 180 -15.69 -6.98 7.25
C LEU A 180 -14.77 -5.81 7.62
N PRO A 181 -14.89 -5.22 8.82
CA PRO A 181 -13.95 -4.20 9.26
C PRO A 181 -12.56 -4.82 9.42
N LEU A 182 -11.60 -4.25 8.68
CA LEU A 182 -10.20 -4.63 8.63
C LEU A 182 -9.39 -3.90 9.71
N THR A 183 -9.65 -2.61 9.86
CA THR A 183 -8.93 -1.72 10.77
C THR A 183 -9.87 -1.02 11.73
N PHE A 184 -9.31 -0.42 12.77
CA PHE A 184 -10.03 0.50 13.62
C PHE A 184 -9.12 1.62 14.09
N CYS A 185 -9.55 2.85 13.89
CA CYS A 185 -8.93 4.03 14.48
C CYS A 185 -9.66 4.40 15.77
N ILE A 186 -8.97 4.31 16.90
CA ILE A 186 -9.53 4.57 18.24
C ILE A 186 -10.03 6.02 18.36
N HIS A 187 -9.37 6.96 17.70
CA HIS A 187 -9.61 8.39 17.88
C HIS A 187 -10.88 8.90 17.18
N ASN A 188 -11.22 8.36 16.02
CA ASN A 188 -12.37 8.81 15.24
C ASN A 188 -13.40 7.71 14.96
N GLY A 189 -13.12 6.46 15.39
CA GLY A 189 -14.01 5.32 15.22
C GLY A 189 -14.20 4.85 13.77
N LEU A 190 -13.33 5.30 12.86
CA LEU A 190 -13.32 4.86 11.47
C LEU A 190 -12.64 3.51 11.32
N SER A 191 -12.98 2.85 10.22
CA SER A 191 -12.48 1.53 9.86
C SER A 191 -12.30 1.47 8.37
N TRP A 192 -11.25 0.79 7.94
CA TRP A 192 -11.17 0.23 6.59
C TRP A 192 -11.87 -1.12 6.60
N TYR A 193 -12.31 -1.54 5.42
CA TYR A 193 -13.13 -2.72 5.23
C TYR A 193 -12.56 -3.57 4.11
N ILE A 194 -12.79 -4.87 4.19
CA ILE A 194 -12.56 -5.81 3.11
C ILE A 194 -13.91 -6.39 2.66
N ALA A 195 -14.14 -6.44 1.35
CA ALA A 195 -15.28 -7.15 0.79
C ALA A 195 -15.07 -8.65 0.98
N VAL A 196 -16.08 -9.33 1.52
CA VAL A 196 -16.06 -10.78 1.81
C VAL A 196 -17.04 -11.54 0.91
N GLU A 197 -16.90 -12.87 0.86
CA GLU A 197 -17.75 -13.71 -0.01
C GLU A 197 -19.23 -13.53 0.31
N GLY A 198 -20.06 -13.47 -0.74
CA GLY A 198 -21.49 -13.12 -0.66
C GLY A 198 -21.81 -11.66 -1.02
N GLY A 199 -20.78 -10.83 -1.21
CA GLY A 199 -20.86 -9.45 -1.70
C GLY A 199 -20.51 -9.29 -3.19
N PRO A 200 -19.69 -8.29 -3.58
CA PRO A 200 -19.21 -8.11 -4.96
C PRO A 200 -18.48 -9.35 -5.49
N SER A 201 -18.45 -9.55 -6.81
CA SER A 201 -17.79 -10.72 -7.45
C SER A 201 -16.27 -10.80 -7.24
N ILE A 202 -15.66 -9.74 -6.73
CA ILE A 202 -14.22 -9.61 -6.48
C ILE A 202 -14.06 -9.02 -5.09
N SER A 203 -13.27 -9.66 -4.24
CA SER A 203 -12.82 -9.12 -2.95
C SER A 203 -11.95 -7.88 -3.21
N TYR A 204 -12.15 -6.80 -2.45
CA TYR A 204 -11.32 -5.60 -2.50
C TYR A 204 -11.35 -4.89 -1.16
N LEU A 205 -10.34 -4.06 -0.92
CA LEU A 205 -10.27 -3.23 0.28
C LEU A 205 -10.89 -1.88 -0.01
N THR A 206 -11.61 -1.35 0.97
CA THR A 206 -12.33 -0.09 0.84
C THR A 206 -12.37 0.67 2.15
N THR A 207 -12.52 1.99 2.05
CA THR A 207 -12.89 2.82 3.19
C THR A 207 -14.17 3.60 2.87
N LYS A 208 -14.90 3.97 3.92
CA LYS A 208 -16.08 4.80 3.76
C LYS A 208 -15.70 6.17 3.23
N CYS A 209 -16.44 6.61 2.22
CA CYS A 209 -16.48 7.97 1.77
C CYS A 209 -17.75 8.61 2.34
N PRO A 210 -17.63 9.58 3.29
CA PRO A 210 -18.76 10.35 3.75
C PRO A 210 -19.49 10.99 2.56
N ASP A 211 -20.76 10.69 2.37
CA ASP A 211 -21.63 11.41 1.44
C ASP A 211 -22.41 12.45 2.25
N GLN A 212 -22.07 13.73 2.08
CA GLN A 212 -22.69 14.81 2.85
C GLN A 212 -24.11 15.12 2.39
N MET A 213 -24.52 14.60 1.22
CA MET A 213 -25.84 14.79 0.63
C MET A 213 -26.74 13.56 0.77
N ALA A 214 -26.19 12.44 1.25
CA ALA A 214 -26.95 11.22 1.48
C ALA A 214 -28.06 11.45 2.51
N ARG A 215 -29.31 11.28 2.06
CA ARG A 215 -30.50 11.33 2.94
C ARG A 215 -30.61 10.11 3.85
N SER A 216 -29.93 9.03 3.51
CA SER A 216 -29.89 7.79 4.28
C SER A 216 -28.45 7.50 4.71
N PRO A 217 -28.19 7.26 6.00
CA PRO A 217 -26.88 6.83 6.49
C PRO A 217 -26.37 5.52 5.86
N ALA A 218 -27.29 4.73 5.27
CA ALA A 218 -26.96 3.48 4.59
C ALA A 218 -26.37 3.70 3.18
N ALA A 219 -26.61 4.86 2.57
CA ALA A 219 -26.04 5.23 1.28
C ALA A 219 -24.65 5.82 1.52
N THR A 220 -23.66 4.96 1.75
CA THR A 220 -22.26 5.37 1.90
C THR A 220 -21.50 5.03 0.64
N ASN A 221 -20.84 6.02 0.04
CA ASN A 221 -19.89 5.78 -1.04
C ASN A 221 -18.61 5.15 -0.49
N MET A 222 -17.79 4.57 -1.37
CA MET A 222 -16.62 3.79 -0.98
C MET A 222 -15.42 4.15 -1.85
N PHE A 223 -14.26 4.36 -1.21
CA PHE A 223 -12.98 4.48 -1.90
C PHE A 223 -12.30 3.12 -1.91
N ILE A 224 -12.02 2.58 -3.10
CA ILE A 224 -11.23 1.36 -3.24
C ILE A 224 -9.76 1.69 -2.93
N ILE A 225 -9.17 0.94 -2.00
CA ILE A 225 -7.78 1.16 -1.53
C ILE A 225 -6.82 0.04 -1.95
N GLY A 226 -7.34 -1.10 -2.40
CA GLY A 226 -6.55 -2.23 -2.85
C GLY A 226 -7.41 -3.34 -3.45
N ALA A 227 -6.81 -4.15 -4.32
CA ALA A 227 -7.49 -5.28 -4.95
C ALA A 227 -7.52 -6.50 -4.03
N THR A 228 -6.43 -6.83 -3.34
CA THR A 228 -6.37 -7.95 -2.38
C THR A 228 -5.72 -7.50 -1.09
N PHE A 229 -5.91 -8.25 0.01
CA PHE A 229 -5.25 -7.92 1.27
C PHE A 229 -3.74 -8.03 1.12
N THR A 230 -3.28 -9.09 0.45
CA THR A 230 -1.85 -9.32 0.22
C THR A 230 -1.19 -8.19 -0.56
N ASP A 231 -1.78 -7.76 -1.68
CA ASP A 231 -1.19 -6.70 -2.51
C ASP A 231 -1.15 -5.37 -1.75
N TRP A 232 -2.25 -5.01 -1.08
CA TRP A 232 -2.33 -3.79 -0.30
C TRP A 232 -1.32 -3.79 0.85
N PHE A 233 -1.27 -4.86 1.65
CA PHE A 233 -0.40 -4.93 2.80
C PHE A 233 1.08 -5.02 2.40
N THR A 234 1.40 -5.78 1.35
CA THR A 234 2.77 -5.88 0.84
C THR A 234 3.23 -4.55 0.26
N SER A 235 2.36 -3.83 -0.46
CA SER A 235 2.66 -2.47 -0.93
C SER A 235 2.92 -1.51 0.22
N TYR A 236 2.10 -1.57 1.28
CA TYR A 236 2.32 -0.80 2.50
C TYR A 236 3.70 -1.06 3.12
N VAL A 237 4.06 -2.34 3.31
CA VAL A 237 5.37 -2.69 3.90
C VAL A 237 6.52 -2.29 2.98
N ASN A 238 6.39 -2.48 1.67
CA ASN A 238 7.41 -2.06 0.70
C ASN A 238 7.66 -0.55 0.75
N ASN A 239 6.62 0.27 0.93
CA ASN A 239 6.77 1.71 1.12
C ASN A 239 7.53 2.06 2.41
N ILE A 240 7.36 1.30 3.49
CA ILE A 240 8.16 1.48 4.71
C ILE A 240 9.63 1.11 4.46
N VAL A 241 9.87 -0.08 3.89
CA VAL A 241 11.22 -0.63 3.71
C VAL A 241 12.05 0.19 2.73
N SER A 242 11.41 0.70 1.67
CA SER A 242 12.05 1.59 0.69
C SER A 242 12.27 3.02 1.20
N GLY A 243 11.74 3.37 2.39
CA GLY A 243 11.80 4.73 2.93
C GLY A 243 10.77 5.69 2.32
N GLY A 244 9.81 5.18 1.54
CA GLY A 244 8.68 5.94 1.01
C GLY A 244 7.77 6.50 2.11
N PHE A 245 7.56 5.76 3.21
CA PHE A 245 6.86 6.26 4.39
C PHE A 245 7.83 6.70 5.49
N PRO A 246 7.89 8.00 5.82
CA PRO A 246 8.80 8.49 6.84
C PRO A 246 8.43 8.00 8.24
N ILE A 247 9.44 7.53 8.98
CA ILE A 247 9.33 7.17 10.39
C ILE A 247 9.87 8.33 11.24
N ILE A 248 9.03 8.91 12.09
CA ILE A 248 9.40 10.01 12.99
C ILE A 248 9.01 9.64 14.41
N ARG A 249 9.99 9.68 15.33
CA ARG A 249 9.77 9.33 16.75
C ARG A 249 9.05 7.97 16.89
N ASP A 250 9.55 6.98 16.15
CA ASP A 250 9.03 5.60 16.12
C ASP A 250 7.59 5.45 15.61
N GLN A 251 7.04 6.47 14.93
CA GLN A 251 5.73 6.40 14.28
C GLN A 251 5.87 6.48 12.76
N ILE A 252 5.14 5.62 12.06
CA ILE A 252 5.07 5.61 10.60
C ILE A 252 4.10 6.68 10.15
N PHE A 253 4.48 7.52 9.19
CA PHE A 253 3.59 8.50 8.58
C PHE A 253 3.40 8.19 7.09
N ARG A 254 2.15 8.04 6.64
CA ARG A 254 1.80 7.69 5.26
C ARG A 254 1.82 8.89 4.30
N TYR A 255 2.94 9.61 4.26
CA TYR A 255 3.18 10.60 3.23
C TYR A 255 3.92 9.94 2.08
N VAL A 256 3.37 10.02 0.87
CA VAL A 256 4.02 9.57 -0.35
C VAL A 256 5.02 10.64 -0.76
N TYR A 257 6.29 10.26 -0.82
CA TYR A 257 7.34 11.10 -1.37
C TYR A 257 7.36 10.97 -2.89
N ASP A 258 7.34 12.11 -3.57
CA ASP A 258 7.49 12.19 -5.02
C ASP A 258 8.84 12.86 -5.35
N PRO A 259 9.78 12.15 -6.00
CA PRO A 259 11.04 12.73 -6.45
C PRO A 259 10.89 13.91 -7.41
N GLU A 260 9.78 14.00 -8.15
CA GLU A 260 9.49 15.14 -9.03
C GLU A 260 9.06 16.38 -8.23
N CYS A 261 8.61 16.20 -6.99
CA CYS A 261 8.24 17.26 -6.06
C CYS A 261 9.43 17.77 -5.22
N VAL A 262 10.61 17.89 -5.85
CA VAL A 262 11.83 18.44 -5.25
C VAL A 262 12.36 19.57 -6.10
N ALA A 263 12.57 20.72 -5.47
CA ALA A 263 13.17 21.89 -6.11
C ALA A 263 14.40 22.35 -5.32
N MET A 264 15.47 22.67 -6.05
CA MET A 264 16.68 23.27 -5.49
C MET A 264 16.84 24.69 -6.00
N THR A 265 17.19 25.62 -5.11
CA THR A 265 17.52 27.00 -5.45
C THR A 265 18.75 27.41 -4.64
N GLY A 266 19.89 27.53 -5.33
CA GLY A 266 21.18 27.68 -4.66
C GLY A 266 21.43 26.50 -3.72
N ASP A 267 21.71 26.81 -2.45
CA ASP A 267 21.99 25.80 -1.41
C ASP A 267 20.73 25.25 -0.72
N ILE A 268 19.54 25.75 -1.07
CA ILE A 268 18.27 25.36 -0.43
C ILE A 268 17.56 24.31 -1.26
N THR A 269 17.17 23.21 -0.63
CA THR A 269 16.30 22.18 -1.18
C THR A 269 14.94 22.23 -0.49
N VAL A 270 13.88 22.29 -1.28
CA VAL A 270 12.49 22.12 -0.83
C VAL A 270 11.96 20.83 -1.43
N SER A 271 11.49 19.93 -0.58
CA SER A 271 10.85 18.68 -0.99
C SER A 271 9.46 18.56 -0.37
N VAL A 272 8.51 18.02 -1.14
CA VAL A 272 7.13 17.87 -0.72
C VAL A 272 6.75 16.39 -0.73
N SER A 273 6.01 15.96 0.29
CA SER A 273 5.38 14.64 0.35
C SER A 273 3.90 14.82 0.63
N THR A 274 3.03 14.05 0.00
CA THR A 274 1.58 14.26 0.06
C THR A 274 0.85 13.06 0.67
N SER A 275 -0.34 13.27 1.21
CA SER A 275 -1.21 12.18 1.68
C SER A 275 -2.68 12.54 1.44
N PHE A 276 -3.41 11.62 0.83
CA PHE A 276 -4.85 11.76 0.55
C PHE A 276 -5.69 11.26 1.74
N LEU A 277 -6.61 12.10 2.23
CA LEU A 277 -7.40 11.82 3.42
C LEU A 277 -8.83 11.47 3.06
N GLN A 278 -9.03 10.19 2.84
CA GLN A 278 -10.29 9.59 2.42
C GLN A 278 -11.42 9.94 3.39
N GLU A 279 -11.14 9.99 4.69
CA GLU A 279 -12.11 10.28 5.73
C GLU A 279 -12.57 11.73 5.80
N LEU A 280 -11.78 12.65 5.25
CA LEU A 280 -12.15 14.07 5.11
C LEU A 280 -12.63 14.38 3.68
N SER A 281 -12.72 13.35 2.82
CA SER A 281 -13.03 13.48 1.41
C SER A 281 -14.41 12.93 1.08
N SER A 282 -15.12 13.61 0.20
CA SER A 282 -16.42 13.21 -0.32
C SER A 282 -16.40 13.16 -1.85
N VAL A 283 -17.09 12.18 -2.43
CA VAL A 283 -17.38 12.17 -3.88
C VAL A 283 -18.62 13.01 -4.18
N HIS A 284 -19.53 13.17 -3.21
CA HIS A 284 -20.77 13.92 -3.39
C HIS A 284 -21.13 14.76 -2.13
N PRO A 285 -21.00 16.10 -2.20
CA PRO A 285 -20.38 16.85 -3.29
C PRO A 285 -18.89 16.50 -3.41
N PRO A 286 -18.25 16.67 -4.58
CA PRO A 286 -16.83 16.40 -4.73
C PRO A 286 -16.04 17.35 -3.84
N HIS A 287 -15.32 16.79 -2.87
CA HIS A 287 -14.44 17.49 -1.95
C HIS A 287 -13.30 16.55 -1.60
N TYR A 288 -12.08 16.83 -2.06
CA TYR A 288 -10.94 15.95 -1.87
C TYR A 288 -9.91 16.62 -0.97
N PHE A 289 -9.63 15.98 0.15
CA PHE A 289 -8.73 16.52 1.16
C PHE A 289 -7.34 15.90 1.02
N PHE A 290 -6.35 16.77 0.85
CA PHE A 290 -4.94 16.39 0.78
C PHE A 290 -4.15 17.07 1.87
N THR A 291 -3.13 16.38 2.34
CA THR A 291 -2.14 16.93 3.27
C THR A 291 -0.79 16.88 2.61
N TYR A 292 0.05 17.83 2.97
CA TYR A 292 1.39 17.95 2.44
C TYR A 292 2.37 18.21 3.58
N ARG A 293 3.51 17.55 3.49
CA ARG A 293 4.66 17.74 4.35
C ARG A 293 5.79 18.32 3.52
N ILE A 294 6.19 19.52 3.88
CA ILE A 294 7.27 20.25 3.23
C ILE A 294 8.50 20.15 4.10
N ARG A 295 9.59 19.67 3.51
CA ARG A 295 10.92 19.72 4.10
C ARG A 295 11.74 20.76 3.37
N THR A 296 12.20 21.75 4.11
CA THR A 296 13.13 22.77 3.61
C THR A 296 14.45 22.59 4.32
N GLU A 297 15.54 22.44 3.56
CA GLU A 297 16.88 22.23 4.10
C GLU A 297 17.93 22.97 3.30
N MET A 298 19.06 23.23 3.95
CA MET A 298 20.23 23.81 3.29
C MET A 298 21.38 22.81 3.27
N SER A 299 22.09 22.77 2.14
CA SER A 299 23.27 21.92 1.94
C SER A 299 24.26 22.07 3.10
N LYS A 300 24.88 20.96 3.50
CA LYS A 300 25.92 20.95 4.54
C LYS A 300 27.18 21.70 4.11
N ASP A 301 27.43 21.76 2.81
CA ASP A 301 28.62 22.41 2.24
C ASP A 301 28.44 23.92 2.08
N ALA A 302 27.25 24.44 2.38
CA ALA A 302 26.97 25.86 2.34
C ALA A 302 27.72 26.60 3.46
N LEU A 303 28.15 27.83 3.17
CA LEU A 303 28.82 28.68 4.17
C LEU A 303 27.83 29.09 5.27
N PRO A 304 28.26 29.20 6.55
CA PRO A 304 27.38 29.64 7.64
C PRO A 304 26.66 30.96 7.40
N GLU A 305 27.29 31.87 6.65
CA GLU A 305 26.75 33.18 6.26
C GLU A 305 25.55 33.09 5.31
N LYS A 306 25.33 31.94 4.67
CA LYS A 306 24.15 31.68 3.82
C LYS A 306 22.89 31.38 4.61
N ALA A 307 22.99 31.25 5.94
CA ALA A 307 21.83 31.06 6.80
C ALA A 307 20.77 32.14 6.50
N CYS A 308 19.52 31.71 6.35
CA CYS A 308 18.42 32.58 5.96
C CYS A 308 17.17 32.29 6.78
N GLN A 309 16.27 33.26 6.87
CA GLN A 309 14.99 33.09 7.56
C GLN A 309 13.85 33.08 6.54
N LEU A 310 12.90 32.17 6.75
CA LEU A 310 11.65 32.18 5.98
C LEU A 310 10.77 33.31 6.48
N ASP A 311 10.54 34.30 5.61
CA ASP A 311 9.68 35.46 5.90
C ASP A 311 8.21 35.21 5.54
N SER A 312 7.95 34.73 4.33
CA SER A 312 6.60 34.55 3.82
C SER A 312 6.52 33.38 2.83
N ARG A 313 5.29 32.97 2.53
CA ARG A 313 4.99 31.93 1.55
C ARG A 313 3.95 32.43 0.55
N TYR A 314 4.02 31.88 -0.64
CA TYR A 314 3.06 32.07 -1.71
C TYR A 314 2.72 30.70 -2.29
N TRP A 315 1.43 30.39 -2.40
CA TRP A 315 0.91 29.19 -3.02
C TRP A 315 0.02 29.59 -4.18
N ARG A 316 0.19 28.91 -5.30
CA ARG A 316 -0.78 28.89 -6.40
C ARG A 316 -1.25 27.46 -6.55
N ILE A 317 -2.54 27.24 -6.36
CA ILE A 317 -3.16 25.92 -6.31
C ILE A 317 -4.13 25.83 -7.47
N THR A 318 -3.90 24.89 -8.39
CA THR A 318 -4.73 24.70 -9.57
C THR A 318 -5.52 23.41 -9.42
N ASN A 319 -6.84 23.47 -9.56
CA ASN A 319 -7.68 22.27 -9.51
C ASN A 319 -7.74 21.57 -10.88
N ALA A 320 -8.39 20.41 -10.94
CA ALA A 320 -8.51 19.62 -12.18
C ALA A 320 -9.34 20.31 -13.30
N LYS A 321 -10.13 21.34 -12.98
CA LYS A 321 -10.87 22.16 -13.97
C LYS A 321 -10.06 23.35 -14.48
N GLY A 322 -8.87 23.57 -13.91
CA GLY A 322 -8.01 24.72 -14.22
C GLY A 322 -8.34 25.98 -13.40
N ASP A 323 -9.21 25.89 -12.40
CA ASP A 323 -9.45 27.03 -11.50
C ASP A 323 -8.23 27.19 -10.58
N GLU A 324 -7.78 28.43 -10.38
CA GLU A 324 -6.62 28.76 -9.56
C GLU A 324 -7.03 29.48 -8.27
N GLU A 325 -6.43 29.07 -7.16
CA GLU A 325 -6.49 29.74 -5.87
C GLU A 325 -5.07 30.18 -5.47
N GLU A 326 -4.93 31.44 -5.08
CA GLU A 326 -3.67 31.98 -4.59
C GLU A 326 -3.75 32.24 -3.08
N VAL A 327 -2.79 31.69 -2.34
CA VAL A 327 -2.68 31.87 -0.89
C VAL A 327 -1.33 32.48 -0.56
N GLN A 328 -1.34 33.70 -0.04
CA GLN A 328 -0.14 34.39 0.43
C GLN A 328 -0.24 34.65 1.94
N GLY A 329 0.87 34.51 2.65
CA GLY A 329 0.90 34.87 4.06
C GLY A 329 2.27 34.81 4.71
N PRO A 330 2.42 35.39 5.89
CA PRO A 330 3.66 35.41 6.64
C PRO A 330 3.98 34.02 7.22
N GLY A 331 5.26 33.69 7.25
CA GLY A 331 5.78 32.44 7.81
C GLY A 331 5.22 31.18 7.15
N VAL A 332 5.43 30.05 7.84
CA VAL A 332 4.84 28.74 7.53
C VAL A 332 4.28 28.16 8.82
N VAL A 333 3.01 27.73 8.82
CA VAL A 333 2.30 27.24 10.01
C VAL A 333 2.42 28.15 11.26
N GLY A 334 2.48 29.47 11.05
CA GLY A 334 2.64 30.48 12.11
C GLY A 334 4.06 30.65 12.64
N LYS A 335 5.07 30.06 11.99
CA LYS A 335 6.50 30.14 12.37
C LYS A 335 7.35 30.76 11.26
N PHE A 336 8.48 31.33 11.65
CA PHE A 336 9.48 31.93 10.76
C PHE A 336 10.83 31.22 10.94
N PRO A 337 10.96 29.98 10.43
CA PRO A 337 12.14 29.16 10.68
C PRO A 337 13.41 29.78 10.08
N ILE A 338 14.51 29.63 10.80
CA ILE A 338 15.87 29.89 10.30
C ILE A 338 16.41 28.59 9.72
N ILE A 339 16.92 28.68 8.49
CA ILE A 339 17.50 27.58 7.73
C ILE A 339 19.00 27.85 7.65
N SER A 340 19.79 26.93 8.21
CA SER A 340 21.25 27.02 8.26
C SER A 340 21.89 25.77 7.65
N PRO A 341 23.17 25.80 7.26
CA PRO A 341 23.83 24.65 6.65
C PRO A 341 23.70 23.38 7.50
N GLY A 342 23.23 22.30 6.87
CA GLY A 342 23.02 21.01 7.54
C GLY A 342 21.78 20.94 8.45
N TRP A 343 20.99 22.01 8.54
CA TRP A 343 19.73 22.04 9.29
C TRP A 343 18.53 22.02 8.34
N GLY A 344 17.53 21.20 8.67
CA GLY A 344 16.28 21.08 7.93
C GLY A 344 15.08 21.35 8.83
N VAL A 345 14.04 21.98 8.27
CA VAL A 345 12.78 22.24 8.96
C VAL A 345 11.65 21.53 8.22
N TYR A 346 10.75 20.91 9.00
CA TYR A 346 9.55 20.27 8.50
C TYR A 346 8.33 21.11 8.84
N SER A 347 7.41 21.24 7.88
CA SER A 347 6.09 21.82 8.09
C SER A 347 5.03 20.93 7.44
N SER A 348 3.89 20.76 8.12
CA SER A 348 2.75 19.98 7.61
C SER A 348 1.55 20.90 7.50
N ILE A 349 0.87 20.86 6.36
CA ILE A 349 -0.32 21.69 6.09
C ILE A 349 -1.35 20.80 5.39
N GLY A 350 -2.64 21.03 5.65
CA GLY A 350 -3.76 20.38 4.96
C GLY A 350 -4.50 21.38 4.07
N ASN A 351 -5.01 20.92 2.93
CA ASN A 351 -5.95 21.67 2.11
C ASN A 351 -7.10 20.77 1.62
N GLY A 352 -8.32 21.31 1.59
CA GLY A 352 -9.49 20.67 0.96
C GLY A 352 -9.81 21.38 -0.35
N SER A 353 -9.94 20.62 -1.44
CA SER A 353 -10.29 21.16 -2.77
C SER A 353 -11.65 20.69 -3.25
#